data_AF-A0A5B9ALT5-F1
#
_entry.id   AF-A0A5B9ALT5-F1
#
_cell.length_a   1.000
_cell.length_b   1.000
_cell.length_c   1.000
_cell.angle_alpha   90.00
_cell.angle_beta   90.00
_cell.angle_gamma   90.00
#
_symmetry.space_group_name_H-M   'P 1'
#
loop_
_entity.id
_entity.type
_entity.pdbx_description
1 polymer ?
#
loop_
_entity_poly.entity_id
_entity_poly.type
_entity_poly.pdbx_seq_one_letter_code
_entity_poly.pdbx_strand_id
1 'polypeptide(L)' 'MGKYRRPLADENFHLGLGFTAGVTARDNWNYIPLPVLLPLASVGYGPVTFQMTYIPGTYNNGNVYFAWMRFQF' A
#
# COMPACT_ATOMS: atom_id res chain seq x y z
N MET A 1 12.02 3.67 5.13
CA MET A 1 11.85 4.87 5.97
C MET A 1 10.65 5.67 5.43
N GLY A 2 9.43 5.37 5.92
CA GLY A 2 8.19 6.02 5.46
C GLY A 2 7.89 7.28 6.26
N LYS A 3 7.32 8.32 5.63
CA LYS A 3 6.93 9.56 6.32
C LYS A 3 5.48 9.47 6.76
N TYR A 4 5.26 9.50 8.08
CA TYR A 4 3.96 9.62 8.73
C TYR A 4 3.75 11.08 9.14
N ARG A 5 2.73 11.75 8.62
CA ARG A 5 2.43 13.16 8.91
C ARG A 5 1.01 13.27 9.47
N ARG A 6 0.86 14.06 10.54
CA ARG A 6 -0.42 14.49 11.13
C ARG A 6 -0.63 15.96 10.79
N PRO A 7 -1.23 16.29 9.64
CA PRO A 7 -1.26 17.67 9.13
C PRO A 7 -2.38 18.55 9.70
N LEU A 8 -3.32 17.99 10.49
CA LEU A 8 -4.44 18.72 11.09
C LEU A 8 -4.23 18.88 12.59
N ALA A 9 -4.87 19.88 13.21
CA ALA A 9 -4.89 20.05 14.67
C ALA A 9 -5.51 18.85 15.40
N ASP A 10 -6.26 18.02 14.66
CA ASP A 10 -6.78 16.75 15.12
C ASP A 10 -5.71 15.64 14.95
N GLU A 11 -5.17 15.18 16.08
CA GLU A 11 -4.15 14.12 16.12
C GLU A 11 -4.65 12.77 15.58
N ASN A 12 -5.97 12.59 15.44
CA ASN A 12 -6.56 11.39 14.87
C ASN A 12 -6.34 11.30 13.37
N PHE A 13 -6.18 12.42 12.66
CA PHE A 13 -5.96 12.41 11.21
C PHE A 13 -4.49 12.16 10.87
N HIS A 14 -4.25 11.17 10.02
CA HIS A 14 -2.90 10.81 9.63
C HIS A 14 -2.77 10.41 8.16
N LEU A 15 -1.70 10.91 7.55
CA LEU A 15 -1.27 10.59 6.19
C LEU A 15 0.07 9.87 6.25
N GLY A 16 0.18 8.78 5.49
CA GLY A 16 1.39 7.99 5.36
C GLY A 16 1.77 7.80 3.90
N LEU A 17 3.06 7.94 3.61
CA LEU A 17 3.66 7.53 2.35
C LEU A 17 4.88 6.67 2.65
N GLY A 18 4.98 5.53 1.97
CA GLY A 18 6.04 4.56 2.17
C GLY A 18 6.17 3.60 1.01
N PHE A 19 6.89 2.51 1.26
CA PHE A 19 7.04 1.40 0.35
C PHE A 19 6.79 0.11 1.12
N THR A 20 6.16 -0.86 0.46
CA THR A 20 6.05 -2.23 0.94
C THR A 20 7.03 -3.09 0.17
N ALA A 21 7.82 -3.88 0.90
CA ALA A 21 8.67 -4.92 0.34
C ALA A 21 8.06 -6.26 0.73
N GLY A 22 7.80 -7.11 -0.26
CA GLY A 22 7.17 -8.41 -0.03
C GLY A 22 7.61 -9.44 -1.06
N VAL A 23 7.15 -10.67 -0.89
CA VAL A 23 7.33 -11.74 -1.87
C VAL A 23 5.94 -12.13 -2.35
N THR A 24 5.75 -12.15 -3.67
CA THR A 24 4.51 -12.61 -4.29
C THR A 24 4.78 -13.89 -5.08
N ALA A 25 3.78 -14.76 -5.15
CA ALA A 25 3.79 -15.93 -6.02
C ALA A 25 2.53 -15.88 -6.86
N ARG A 26 2.65 -16.11 -8.18
CA ARG A 26 1.53 -16.11 -9.12
C ARG A 26 1.55 -17.40 -9.93
N ASP A 27 0.38 -17.93 -10.27
CA ASP A 27 0.29 -19.18 -11.04
C ASP A 27 0.92 -19.02 -12.43
N ASN A 28 0.75 -17.85 -13.06
CA ASN A 28 1.32 -17.55 -14.38
C ASN A 28 2.86 -17.68 -14.47
N TRP A 29 3.57 -17.69 -13.33
CA TRP A 29 5.03 -17.90 -13.24
C TRP A 29 5.38 -19.15 -12.42
N ASN A 30 4.53 -20.18 -12.45
CA ASN A 30 4.77 -21.45 -11.74
C ASN A 30 5.02 -21.28 -10.24
N TYR A 31 4.42 -20.27 -9.61
CA TYR A 31 4.62 -19.95 -8.19
C TYR A 31 6.08 -19.67 -7.78
N ILE A 32 6.94 -19.28 -8.73
CA ILE A 32 8.29 -18.80 -8.40
C ILE A 32 8.13 -17.55 -7.50
N PRO A 33 8.80 -17.51 -6.32
CA PRO A 33 8.69 -16.37 -5.42
C PRO A 33 9.38 -15.14 -6.02
N LEU A 34 8.64 -14.05 -6.14
CA LEU A 34 9.11 -12.80 -6.72
C LEU A 34 9.21 -11.72 -5.67
N PRO A 35 10.39 -11.10 -5.48
CA PRO A 35 10.49 -9.92 -4.67
C PRO A 35 9.72 -8.77 -5.34
N VAL A 36 8.85 -8.12 -4.58
CA VAL A 36 8.13 -6.92 -5.00
C VAL A 36 8.45 -5.76 -4.08
N LEU A 37 8.65 -4.59 -4.68
CA LEU A 37 8.76 -3.32 -3.97
C LEU A 37 7.71 -2.39 -4.55
N LEU A 38 6.69 -2.05 -3.75
CA LEU A 38 5.55 -1.26 -4.21
C LEU A 38 5.40 0.01 -3.39
N PRO A 39 5.07 1.15 -4.00
CA PRO A 39 4.73 2.35 -3.24
C PRO A 39 3.44 2.12 -2.47
N LEU A 40 3.38 2.63 -1.25
CA LEU A 40 2.24 2.54 -0.35
C LEU A 40 1.84 3.95 0.08
N ALA A 41 0.56 4.25 -0.07
CA ALA A 41 -0.06 5.46 0.46
C ALA A 41 -1.17 5.08 1.44
N SER A 42 -1.31 5.87 2.51
CA SER A 42 -2.34 5.65 3.51
C SER A 42 -2.93 6.96 3.99
N VAL A 43 -4.24 6.97 4.19
CA VAL A 43 -4.97 8.05 4.86
C VAL A 43 -5.86 7.42 5.92
N GLY A 44 -5.85 7.95 7.13
CA GLY A 44 -6.66 7.40 8.20
C GLY A 44 -7.08 8.45 9.22
N TYR A 45 -8.06 8.03 10.00
CA TYR A 45 -8.65 8.79 11.09
C TYR A 45 -8.88 7.84 12.27
N GLY A 46 -8.15 8.04 13.37
CA GLY A 46 -8.22 7.16 14.55
C GLY A 46 -7.88 5.70 14.20
N PRO A 47 -8.74 4.72 14.51
CA PRO A 47 -8.47 3.29 14.25
C PRO A 47 -8.68 2.88 12.78
N VAL A 48 -9.27 3.74 11.94
CA VAL A 48 -9.61 3.40 10.55
C VAL A 48 -8.57 3.99 9.61
N THR A 49 -7.89 3.14 8.84
CA THR A 49 -6.93 3.56 7.81
C THR A 49 -7.32 2.99 6.44
N PHE A 50 -7.47 3.85 5.44
CA PHE A 50 -7.51 3.46 4.04
C PHE A 50 -6.08 3.41 3.50
N GLN A 51 -5.65 2.25 2.99
CA GLN A 51 -4.34 2.04 2.40
C GLN A 51 -4.48 1.68 0.93
N MET A 52 -3.53 2.14 0.11
CA MET A 52 -3.46 1.79 -1.30
C MET A 52 -2.03 1.59 -1.75
N THR A 53 -1.84 0.71 -2.71
CA THR A 53 -0.58 0.48 -3.39
C THR A 53 -0.77 0.52 -4.90
N TYR A 54 0.22 1.05 -5.60
CA TYR A 54 0.25 1.04 -7.05
C TYR A 54 1.06 -0.16 -7.53
N ILE A 55 0.43 -1.02 -8.34
CA ILE A 55 1.08 -2.18 -8.94
C ILE A 55 1.42 -1.83 -10.39
N PRO A 56 2.70 -1.53 -10.69
CA PRO A 56 3.13 -1.29 -12.05
C PRO A 56 3.04 -2.59 -12.87
N GLY A 57 2.69 -2.45 -14.14
CA GLY A 57 2.77 -3.53 -15.10
C GLY A 57 3.09 -3.00 -16.49
N THR A 58 3.02 -3.87 -17.48
CA THR A 58 3.35 -3.58 -18.88
C THR A 58 2.09 -3.19 -19.66
N TYR A 59 2.28 -2.76 -20.92
CA TYR A 59 1.16 -2.42 -21.80
C TYR A 59 0.14 -3.57 -21.85
N ASN A 60 -1.13 -3.24 -21.58
CA ASN A 60 -2.26 -4.18 -21.49
C ASN A 60 -2.20 -5.22 -20.36
N ASN A 61 -1.21 -5.16 -19.46
CA ASN A 61 -1.03 -6.10 -18.35
C ASN A 61 -0.45 -5.42 -17.10
N GLY A 62 -1.35 -4.90 -16.26
CA GLY A 62 -0.98 -4.29 -14.98
C GLY A 62 -0.72 -2.79 -15.12
N ASN A 63 -1.53 -2.04 -14.38
CA ASN A 63 -1.42 -0.62 -14.04
C ASN A 63 -2.62 -0.39 -13.13
N VAL A 64 -2.56 -0.97 -11.94
CA VAL A 64 -3.73 -1.07 -11.05
C VAL A 64 -3.41 -0.50 -9.69
N TYR A 65 -4.36 0.26 -9.15
CA TYR A 65 -4.38 0.61 -7.74
C TYR A 65 -5.09 -0.48 -6.98
N PHE A 66 -4.40 -1.06 -6.00
CA PHE A 66 -4.98 -2.00 -5.06
C PHE A 66 -5.13 -1.30 -3.72
N ALA A 67 -6.34 -1.23 -3.19
CA ALA A 67 -6.64 -0.53 -1.95
C ALA A 67 -7.44 -1.41 -0.98
N TRP A 68 -7.22 -1.20 0.32
CA TRP A 68 -7.88 -1.94 1.38
C TRP A 68 -8.09 -1.06 2.62
N MET A 69 -9.10 -1.40 3.42
CA MET A 69 -9.30 -0.81 4.73
C MET A 69 -8.54 -1.61 5.79
N ARG A 70 -7.91 -0.90 6.72
CA ARG A 70 -7.26 -1.45 7.90
C ARG A 70 -7.92 -0.87 9.14
N PHE A 71 -8.38 -1.75 10.02
CA PHE A 71 -8.94 -1.40 11.33
C PHE A 71 -7.94 -1.81 12.42
N GLN A 72 -7.56 -0.88 13.27
CA GLN A 72 -6.73 -1.13 14.45
C GLN A 72 -7.65 -1.32 15.67
N PHE A 73 -7.54 -2.46 16.34
CA PHE A 73 -8.31 -2.85 17.52
C PHE A 73 -7.39 -3.04 18.73
#